data_AF-A0AAV5FPP8-F1
#
_entry.id   AF-A0AAV5FPP8-F1
#
_cell.length_a   1.000
_cell.length_b   1.000
_cell.length_c   1.000
_cell.angle_alpha   90.00
_cell.angle_beta   90.00
_cell.angle_gamma   90.00
#
_symmetry.space_group_name_H-M   'P 1'
#
loop_
_entity.id
_entity.type
_entity.pdbx_description
1 polymer ?
#
loop_
_entity_poly.entity_id
_entity_poly.type
_entity_poly.pdbx_seq_one_letter_code
_entity_poly.pdbx_strand_id
1 'polypeptide(L)'
;MRILAEFDLDHNFAVVNVHGSLDVQVGSFQHAQESLHHGEKLVLIGRAISGEIVATNIKLNGDSRVSEDDEDLDCKISEAWEGGPLISVDGKIVGMNLFLTTTRAVFLPWGTILKHLEHYWTSQQKKTGLSQSKTLKLVRNPIGQTSNSKSGQSSVTRVARA
;
A
#
# COMPACT_ATOMS: atom_id res chain seq x y z
N MET A 1 13.70 -0.84 -12.51
CA MET A 1 13.75 0.65 -12.39
C MET A 1 12.45 1.13 -11.72
N ARG A 2 12.52 2.11 -10.82
CA ARG A 2 11.35 2.75 -10.19
C ARG A 2 11.22 4.17 -10.74
N ILE A 3 10.04 4.55 -11.19
CA ILE A 3 9.74 5.88 -11.74
C ILE A 3 8.53 6.43 -11.01
N LEU A 4 8.63 7.65 -10.48
CA LEU A 4 7.51 8.37 -9.89
C LEU A 4 6.46 8.64 -10.98
N ALA A 5 5.21 8.25 -10.72
CA ALA A 5 4.11 8.41 -11.66
C ALA A 5 3.20 9.58 -11.27
N GLU A 6 2.79 9.65 -10.00
CA GLU A 6 1.94 10.69 -9.43
C GLU A 6 2.26 10.82 -7.95
N PHE A 7 1.96 11.98 -7.36
CA PHE A 7 2.04 12.18 -5.92
C PHE A 7 0.93 13.12 -5.46
N ASP A 8 0.54 12.96 -4.21
CA ASP A 8 -0.40 13.80 -3.51
C ASP A 8 0.25 14.21 -2.18
N LEU A 9 0.61 15.50 -2.09
CA LEU A 9 1.26 16.04 -0.89
C LEU A 9 0.25 16.25 0.25
N ASP A 10 -1.01 16.51 -0.07
CA ASP A 10 -2.06 16.75 0.93
C ASP A 10 -2.35 15.46 1.70
N HIS A 11 -2.31 14.32 1.00
CA HIS A 11 -2.47 12.98 1.58
C HIS A 11 -1.14 12.26 1.84
N ASN A 12 0.00 12.91 1.54
CA ASN A 12 1.36 12.43 1.79
C ASN A 12 1.66 11.03 1.21
N PHE A 13 1.27 10.79 -0.05
CA PHE A 13 1.57 9.54 -0.75
C PHE A 13 1.97 9.75 -2.22
N ALA A 14 2.67 8.76 -2.76
CA ALA A 14 3.16 8.72 -4.12
C ALA A 14 2.82 7.38 -4.79
N VAL A 15 2.48 7.46 -6.07
CA VAL A 15 2.30 6.33 -6.96
C VAL A 15 3.59 6.15 -7.77
N VAL A 16 4.18 4.96 -7.69
CA VAL A 16 5.47 4.63 -8.31
C VAL A 16 5.29 3.46 -9.26
N ASN A 17 5.70 3.64 -10.52
CA ASN A 17 5.75 2.57 -11.50
C ASN A 17 7.08 1.83 -11.38
N VAL A 18 6.99 0.52 -11.21
CA VAL A 18 8.15 -0.36 -11.11
C VAL A 18 8.25 -1.21 -12.36
N HIS A 19 9.31 -1.01 -13.12
CA HIS A 19 9.61 -1.75 -14.35
C HIS A 19 10.64 -2.86 -14.08
N GLY A 20 10.32 -4.08 -14.53
CA GLY A 20 11.21 -5.24 -14.47
C GLY A 20 10.48 -6.57 -14.28
N SER A 21 11.19 -7.68 -14.49
CA SER A 21 10.73 -9.01 -14.09
C SER A 21 10.72 -9.09 -12.56
N LEU A 22 9.54 -8.97 -11.98
CA LEU A 22 9.32 -8.97 -10.56
C LEU A 22 8.51 -10.21 -10.20
N ASP A 23 9.10 -11.08 -9.39
CA ASP A 23 8.34 -12.13 -8.70
C ASP A 23 7.64 -11.48 -7.51
N VAL A 24 6.61 -10.68 -7.82
CA VAL A 24 5.84 -9.91 -6.85
C VAL A 24 4.54 -10.63 -6.61
N GLN A 25 4.36 -11.09 -5.37
CA GLN A 25 3.03 -11.42 -4.88
C GLN A 25 2.24 -10.13 -4.72
N VAL A 26 1.19 -10.02 -5.51
CA VAL A 26 0.25 -8.93 -5.44
C VAL A 26 -0.80 -9.32 -4.39
N GLY A 27 -0.94 -8.51 -3.34
CA GLY A 27 -1.99 -8.72 -2.33
C GLY A 27 -3.36 -8.68 -2.98
N SER A 28 -4.25 -9.60 -2.59
CA SER A 28 -5.63 -9.62 -3.09
C SER A 28 -6.40 -8.39 -2.61
N PHE A 29 -6.92 -7.60 -3.56
CA PHE A 29 -7.61 -6.33 -3.32
C PHE A 29 -9.09 -6.50 -3.04
N GLN A 30 -9.46 -7.39 -2.13
CA GLN A 30 -10.84 -7.40 -1.67
C GLN A 30 -11.10 -6.09 -0.92
N HIS A 31 -12.17 -5.40 -1.29
CA HIS A 31 -12.64 -4.16 -0.67
C HIS A 31 -12.53 -4.32 0.85
N ALA A 32 -11.52 -3.69 1.46
CA ALA A 32 -11.41 -3.67 2.89
C ALA A 32 -12.62 -2.90 3.40
N GLN A 33 -13.33 -3.50 4.37
CA GLN A 33 -14.47 -2.86 4.98
C GLN A 33 -13.95 -1.58 5.65
N GLU A 34 -14.46 -0.42 5.24
CA GLU A 34 -13.99 0.89 5.72
C GLU A 34 -14.27 1.11 7.22
N SER A 35 -15.09 0.25 7.82
CA SER A 35 -15.39 0.26 9.25
C SER A 35 -14.37 -0.58 10.02
N LEU A 36 -13.23 0.02 10.37
CA LEU A 36 -12.38 -0.54 11.42
C LEU A 36 -13.02 -0.25 12.77
N HIS A 37 -13.32 -1.29 13.54
CA HIS A 37 -13.88 -1.12 14.88
C HIS A 37 -12.81 -0.69 15.89
N HIS A 38 -13.21 0.12 16.87
CA HIS A 38 -12.34 0.49 17.98
C HIS A 38 -11.78 -0.77 18.65
N GLY A 39 -10.47 -0.79 18.85
CA GLY A 39 -9.77 -1.90 19.49
C GLY A 39 -9.42 -3.06 18.56
N GLU A 40 -9.67 -2.95 17.26
CA GLU A 40 -9.18 -3.93 16.29
C GLU A 40 -7.65 -4.02 16.29
N LYS A 41 -7.15 -5.25 16.17
CA LYS A 41 -5.71 -5.51 16.09
C LYS A 41 -5.29 -5.50 14.63
N LEU A 42 -4.30 -4.69 14.30
CA LEU A 42 -3.70 -4.62 12.97
C LEU A 42 -2.22 -4.97 13.05
N VAL A 43 -1.66 -5.34 11.91
CA VAL A 43 -0.23 -5.60 11.73
C VAL A 43 0.34 -4.53 10.81
N LEU A 44 1.35 -3.82 11.31
CA LEU A 44 2.19 -2.95 10.50
C LEU A 44 3.35 -3.75 9.96
N ILE A 45 3.62 -3.61 8.66
CA ILE A 45 4.83 -4.13 8.04
C ILE A 45 5.72 -2.97 7.64
N GLY A 46 6.94 -2.95 8.14
CA GLY A 46 7.95 -1.94 7.86
C GLY A 46 9.22 -2.54 7.28
N ARG A 47 10.21 -1.68 7.08
CA ARG A 47 11.58 -2.07 6.74
C ARG A 47 12.55 -1.42 7.71
N ALA A 48 13.29 -2.24 8.44
CA ALA A 48 14.33 -1.75 9.34
C ALA A 48 15.47 -1.09 8.56
N ILE A 49 16.32 -0.35 9.26
CA ILE A 49 17.51 0.30 8.69
C ILE A 49 18.48 -0.74 8.10
N SER A 50 18.51 -1.95 8.68
CA SER A 50 19.24 -3.12 8.15
C SER A 50 18.71 -3.61 6.80
N GLY A 51 17.55 -3.14 6.36
CA GLY A 51 16.83 -3.61 5.18
C GLY A 51 15.92 -4.80 5.45
N GLU A 52 15.91 -5.35 6.66
CA GLU A 52 15.04 -6.47 7.06
C GLU A 52 13.57 -6.04 7.09
N ILE A 53 12.69 -6.96 6.70
CA ILE A 53 11.25 -6.77 6.87
C ILE A 53 10.90 -7.01 8.33
N VAL A 54 10.23 -6.03 8.94
CA VAL A 54 9.79 -6.09 10.33
C VAL A 54 8.28 -5.98 10.39
N ALA A 55 7.68 -6.61 11.39
CA ALA A 55 6.25 -6.55 11.64
C ALA A 55 5.99 -6.20 13.10
N THR A 56 5.00 -5.36 13.36
CA THR A 56 4.54 -5.05 14.71
C THR A 56 3.02 -5.05 14.79
N ASN A 57 2.49 -5.38 15.96
CA ASN A 57 1.06 -5.35 16.22
C ASN A 57 0.66 -3.99 16.78
N ILE A 58 -0.43 -3.45 16.28
CA ILE A 58 -1.05 -2.22 16.80
C ILE A 58 -2.50 -2.48 17.13
N LYS A 59 -3.04 -1.70 18.06
CA LYS A 59 -4.46 -1.68 18.37
C LYS A 59 -5.03 -0.36 17.85
N LEU A 60 -6.11 -0.43 17.08
CA LEU A 60 -6.77 0.75 16.54
C LEU A 60 -7.40 1.53 17.70
N ASN A 61 -6.89 2.73 17.98
CA ASN A 61 -7.55 3.65 18.89
C ASN A 61 -8.67 4.40 18.13
N GLY A 62 -9.75 4.74 18.82
CA GLY A 62 -11.04 5.10 18.20
C GLY A 62 -10.99 6.36 17.34
N ASP A 63 -10.02 7.23 17.59
CA ASP A 63 -9.74 8.42 16.82
C ASP A 63 -8.35 8.30 16.18
N SER A 64 -8.32 7.93 14.90
CA SER A 64 -7.13 8.05 14.04
C SER A 64 -6.94 9.46 13.50
N ARG A 65 -7.89 10.37 13.79
CA ARG A 65 -7.84 11.77 13.44
C ARG A 65 -6.81 12.46 14.32
N VAL A 66 -5.71 12.84 13.71
CA VAL A 66 -4.69 13.68 14.31
C VAL A 66 -5.14 15.13 14.22
N SER A 67 -5.31 15.81 15.35
CA SER A 67 -5.28 17.28 15.41
C SER A 67 -3.85 17.76 15.55
N GLU A 68 -3.56 19.00 15.14
CA GLU A 68 -2.23 19.60 15.34
C GLU A 68 -1.82 19.66 16.83
N ASP A 69 -2.81 19.70 17.74
CA ASP A 69 -2.64 19.72 19.19
C ASP A 69 -2.56 18.33 19.84
N ASP A 70 -2.38 17.26 19.05
CA ASP A 70 -2.38 15.90 19.58
C ASP A 70 -1.01 15.56 20.21
N GLU A 71 -0.96 15.51 21.55
CA GLU A 71 0.25 15.25 22.35
C GLU A 71 1.01 13.97 21.95
N ASP A 72 0.34 13.02 21.29
CA ASP A 72 0.98 11.79 20.80
C ASP A 72 1.94 12.02 19.61
N LEU A 73 1.88 13.18 18.94
CA LEU A 73 2.75 13.50 17.80
C LEU A 73 4.22 13.68 18.18
N ASP A 74 4.49 14.14 19.39
CA ASP A 74 5.86 14.32 19.91
C ASP A 74 6.54 12.98 20.20
N CYS A 75 5.79 11.88 20.24
CA CYS A 75 6.26 10.53 20.58
C CYS A 75 6.38 9.59 19.36
N LYS A 76 6.81 10.12 18.21
CA LYS A 76 7.03 9.33 16.99
C LYS A 76 8.17 8.31 17.19
N ILE A 77 7.89 7.02 17.05
CA ILE A 77 8.82 5.96 17.51
C ILE A 77 9.85 5.56 16.43
N SER A 78 9.50 5.54 15.14
CA SER A 78 10.47 5.22 14.07
C SER A 78 9.93 5.45 12.65
N GLU A 79 10.80 5.93 11.76
CA GLU A 79 10.54 6.04 10.32
C GLU A 79 10.50 4.68 9.59
N ALA A 80 11.03 3.61 10.22
CA ALA A 80 11.09 2.27 9.62
C ALA A 80 9.72 1.69 9.23
N TRP A 81 8.64 2.25 9.81
CA TRP A 81 7.27 1.81 9.58
C TRP A 81 6.55 2.63 8.51
N GLU A 82 7.11 3.75 8.08
CA GLU A 82 6.43 4.70 7.19
C GLU A 82 6.30 4.15 5.76
N GLY A 83 5.18 4.46 5.13
CA GLY A 83 4.84 3.93 3.80
C GLY A 83 4.55 2.42 3.78
N GLY A 84 4.68 1.74 4.91
CA GLY A 84 4.38 0.32 5.07
C GLY A 84 2.88 0.04 5.07
N PRO A 85 2.43 -1.14 4.62
CA PRO A 85 1.02 -1.50 4.66
C PRO A 85 0.56 -1.78 6.10
N LEU A 86 -0.68 -1.37 6.41
CA LEU A 86 -1.45 -1.86 7.56
C LEU A 86 -2.30 -3.03 7.08
N ILE A 87 -2.25 -4.14 7.81
CA ILE A 87 -2.93 -5.39 7.47
C ILE A 87 -3.83 -5.81 8.63
N SER A 88 -5.07 -6.19 8.33
CA SER A 88 -5.99 -6.76 9.32
C SER A 88 -5.57 -8.18 9.74
N VAL A 89 -6.16 -8.70 10.81
CA VAL A 89 -5.96 -10.11 11.21
C VAL A 89 -6.34 -11.08 10.09
N ASP A 90 -7.31 -10.71 9.23
CA ASP A 90 -7.74 -11.50 8.08
C ASP A 90 -6.79 -11.40 6.86
N GLY A 91 -5.67 -10.69 6.98
CA GLY A 91 -4.71 -10.50 5.89
C GLY A 91 -5.14 -9.48 4.84
N LYS A 92 -6.16 -8.66 5.12
CA LYS A 92 -6.61 -7.59 4.20
C LYS A 92 -5.80 -6.32 4.42
N ILE A 93 -5.42 -5.63 3.34
CA ILE A 93 -4.78 -4.31 3.43
C ILE A 93 -5.83 -3.29 3.83
N VAL A 94 -5.57 -2.60 4.92
CA VAL A 94 -6.44 -1.59 5.52
C VAL A 94 -6.02 -0.17 5.10
N GLY A 95 -4.73 0.03 4.86
CA GLY A 95 -4.19 1.32 4.48
C GLY A 95 -2.66 1.32 4.43
N MET A 96 -2.09 2.51 4.35
CA MET A 96 -0.66 2.75 4.38
C MET A 96 -0.30 3.58 5.62
N ASN A 97 0.72 3.15 6.35
CA ASN A 97 1.20 3.88 7.52
C ASN A 97 1.79 5.20 7.08
N LEU A 98 1.28 6.30 7.63
CA LEU A 98 1.93 7.58 7.52
C LEU A 98 3.06 7.59 8.53
N PHE A 99 2.74 7.46 9.83
CA PHE A 99 3.73 7.39 10.89
C PHE A 99 3.18 6.65 12.13
N LEU A 100 4.10 6.16 12.97
CA LEU A 100 3.79 5.43 14.19
C LEU A 100 4.16 6.26 15.43
N THR A 101 3.20 6.45 16.34
CA THR A 101 3.41 7.01 17.68
C THR A 101 3.44 5.89 18.72
N THR A 102 3.85 6.21 19.96
CA THR A 102 3.84 5.31 21.12
C THR A 102 2.50 4.63 21.38
N THR A 103 1.40 5.25 20.96
CA THR A 103 0.03 4.83 21.29
C THR A 103 -0.75 4.29 20.10
N ARG A 104 -0.46 4.76 18.88
CA ARG A 104 -1.26 4.44 17.69
C ARG A 104 -0.49 4.61 16.38
N ALA A 105 -1.02 3.99 15.32
CA ALA A 105 -0.59 4.27 13.96
C ALA A 105 -1.51 5.29 13.31
N VAL A 106 -0.90 6.31 12.70
CA VAL A 106 -1.60 7.26 11.83
C VAL A 106 -1.42 6.76 10.41
N PHE A 107 -2.53 6.53 9.72
CA PHE A 107 -2.51 5.85 8.43
C PHE A 107 -3.44 6.51 7.43
N LEU A 108 -3.07 6.37 6.15
CA LEU A 108 -3.91 6.73 5.03
C LEU A 108 -4.82 5.53 4.71
N PRO A 109 -6.16 5.67 4.81
CA PRO A 109 -7.08 4.57 4.54
C PRO A 109 -7.00 4.07 3.10
N TRP A 110 -7.16 2.76 2.92
CA TRP A 110 -7.11 2.13 1.60
C TRP A 110 -8.18 2.67 0.64
N GLY A 111 -9.38 3.00 1.13
CA GLY A 111 -10.44 3.61 0.32
C GLY A 111 -10.03 4.95 -0.31
N THR A 112 -9.25 5.77 0.42
CA THR A 112 -8.69 7.03 -0.12
C THR A 112 -7.66 6.74 -1.20
N ILE A 113 -6.71 5.83 -0.92
CA ILE A 113 -5.67 5.44 -1.88
C ILE A 113 -6.30 4.89 -3.18
N LEU A 114 -7.32 4.04 -3.07
CA LEU A 114 -8.03 3.48 -4.23
C LEU A 114 -8.66 4.55 -5.11
N LYS A 115 -9.36 5.52 -4.52
CA LYS A 115 -10.00 6.62 -5.27
C LYS A 115 -8.97 7.40 -6.10
N HIS A 116 -7.78 7.63 -5.55
CA HIS A 116 -6.68 8.27 -6.29
C HIS A 116 -6.12 7.38 -7.40
N LEU A 117 -5.90 6.09 -7.14
CA LEU A 117 -5.41 5.15 -8.14
C LEU A 117 -6.40 4.99 -9.31
N GLU A 118 -7.70 5.00 -9.04
CA GLU A 118 -8.74 4.96 -10.08
C GLU A 118 -8.71 6.21 -10.97
N HIS A 119 -8.52 7.39 -10.37
CA HIS A 119 -8.33 8.64 -11.13
C HIS A 119 -7.07 8.60 -11.99
N TYR A 120 -5.94 8.19 -11.41
CA TYR A 120 -4.67 8.01 -12.12
C TYR A 120 -4.85 7.09 -13.33
N TRP A 121 -5.42 5.90 -13.13
CA TRP A 121 -5.59 4.90 -14.18
C TRP A 121 -6.55 5.37 -15.27
N THR A 122 -7.61 6.07 -14.90
CA THR A 122 -8.56 6.67 -15.86
C THR A 122 -7.88 7.76 -16.70
N SER A 123 -7.03 8.58 -16.09
CA SER A 123 -6.22 9.61 -16.78
C SER A 123 -5.21 8.98 -17.74
N GLN A 124 -4.52 7.91 -17.32
CA GLN A 124 -3.55 7.20 -18.17
C GLN A 124 -4.20 6.53 -19.39
N GLN A 125 -5.37 5.91 -19.23
CA GLN A 125 -6.10 5.32 -20.35
C GLN A 125 -6.50 6.37 -21.40
N LYS A 126 -6.94 7.56 -20.96
CA LYS A 126 -7.26 8.67 -21.87
C LYS A 126 -6.03 9.17 -22.63
N LYS A 127 -4.85 9.20 -21.99
CA LYS A 127 -3.60 9.67 -22.61
C LYS A 127 -2.98 8.65 -23.57
N THR A 128 -3.08 7.36 -23.28
CA THR A 128 -2.37 6.31 -24.03
C THR A 128 -3.23 5.59 -25.07
N GLY A 129 -4.55 5.77 -25.05
CA GLY A 129 -5.48 5.11 -25.98
C GLY A 129 -5.57 3.58 -25.84
N LEU A 130 -4.71 2.98 -25.01
CA LEU A 130 -4.78 1.58 -24.61
C LEU A 130 -5.57 1.47 -23.31
N SER A 131 -6.60 0.62 -23.32
CA SER A 131 -7.16 0.09 -22.08
C SER A 131 -6.06 -0.75 -21.43
N GLN A 132 -5.36 -0.20 -20.44
CA GLN A 132 -4.53 -1.02 -19.59
C GLN A 132 -5.48 -2.01 -18.91
N SER A 133 -5.27 -3.29 -19.21
CA SER A 133 -6.11 -4.35 -18.70
C SER A 133 -6.11 -4.31 -17.18
N LYS A 134 -7.30 -4.37 -16.56
CA LYS A 134 -7.49 -4.57 -15.11
C LYS A 134 -6.96 -5.93 -14.61
N THR A 135 -6.26 -6.70 -15.46
CA THR A 135 -5.76 -8.03 -15.13
C THR A 135 -4.40 -7.95 -14.44
N LEU A 136 -4.44 -7.92 -13.10
CA LEU A 136 -3.33 -8.41 -12.29
C LEU A 136 -3.34 -9.93 -12.41
N LYS A 137 -2.38 -10.48 -13.16
CA LYS A 137 -2.33 -11.91 -13.51
C LYS A 137 -2.20 -12.76 -12.25
N LEU A 138 -3.24 -13.53 -11.97
CA LEU A 138 -3.18 -14.71 -11.13
C LEU A 138 -2.41 -15.80 -11.90
N VAL A 139 -1.12 -15.98 -11.62
CA VAL A 139 -0.43 -17.22 -12.00
C VAL A 139 -0.58 -18.20 -10.84
N ARG A 140 -1.63 -19.01 -10.91
CA ARG A 140 -1.68 -20.29 -10.20
C ARG A 140 -1.07 -21.30 -11.17
N ASN A 141 0.15 -21.76 -10.90
CA ASN A 141 0.64 -22.98 -11.53
C ASN A 141 0.31 -24.15 -10.58
N PRO A 142 -0.74 -24.95 -10.82
CA PRO A 142 -0.65 -26.35 -10.50
C PRO A 142 0.33 -27.00 -11.47
N ILE A 143 1.15 -27.85 -10.89
CA ILE A 143 2.18 -28.72 -11.46
C ILE A 143 1.90 -29.12 -12.93
N GLY A 144 2.86 -28.78 -13.80
CA GLY A 144 3.04 -29.38 -15.12
C GLY A 144 2.28 -28.72 -16.26
N GLN A 145 2.91 -27.75 -16.93
CA GLN A 145 3.02 -27.70 -18.39
C GLN A 145 3.87 -26.51 -18.85
N THR A 146 4.79 -26.80 -19.76
CA THR A 146 5.66 -25.87 -20.49
C THR A 146 4.83 -24.98 -21.41
N SER A 147 4.96 -23.66 -21.30
CA SER A 147 4.64 -22.77 -22.44
C SER A 147 5.57 -21.56 -22.46
N ASN A 148 6.22 -21.40 -23.61
CA ASN A 148 7.02 -20.24 -23.99
C ASN A 148 6.17 -18.98 -23.89
N SER A 149 6.50 -18.09 -22.95
CA SER A 149 5.95 -16.74 -22.94
C SER A 149 7.04 -15.75 -23.35
N LYS A 150 6.79 -15.07 -24.47
CA LYS A 150 7.56 -13.91 -24.93
C LYS A 150 7.69 -12.92 -23.77
N SER A 151 8.91 -12.45 -23.55
CA SER A 151 9.28 -11.47 -22.53
C SER A 151 8.59 -10.12 -22.77
N GLY A 152 7.32 -10.03 -22.37
CA GLY A 152 6.63 -8.75 -22.21
C GLY A 152 7.19 -8.04 -20.98
N GLN A 153 7.61 -6.80 -21.15
CA GLN A 153 8.09 -5.95 -20.06
C GLN A 153 6.92 -5.74 -19.07
N SER A 154 6.97 -6.40 -17.91
CA SER A 154 5.96 -6.23 -16.86
C SER A 154 6.24 -4.95 -16.07
N SER A 155 5.20 -4.15 -15.84
CA SER A 155 5.24 -3.00 -14.92
C SER A 155 4.21 -3.17 -13.83
N VAL A 156 4.59 -2.91 -12.58
CA VAL A 156 3.71 -2.96 -11.42
C VAL A 156 3.65 -1.58 -10.77
N THR A 157 2.44 -1.10 -10.49
CA THR A 157 2.21 0.13 -9.73
C THR A 157 2.32 -0.16 -8.23
N ARG A 158 3.06 0.70 -7.50
CA ARG A 158 3.18 0.68 -6.05
C ARG A 158 2.74 2.00 -5.46
N VAL A 159 2.24 1.95 -4.23
CA VAL A 159 1.98 3.12 -3.40
C VAL A 159 3.12 3.23 -2.39
N ALA A 160 3.62 4.44 -2.20
CA ALA A 160 4.66 4.79 -1.25
C ALA A 160 4.24 6.07 -0.51
N ARG A 161 4.88 6.39 0.60
CA ARG A 161 4.78 7.72 1.23
C ARG A 161 5.56 8.74 0.36
N ALA A 162 5.05 9.97 0.26
CA ALA A 162 5.67 11.06 -0.51
C ALA A 162 6.82 11.75 0.26
#